data_AF-A0A1I5IHF1-F1
#
_entry.id   AF-A0A1I5IHF1-F1
#
_cell.length_a   1.000
_cell.length_b   1.000
_cell.length_c   1.000
_cell.angle_alpha   90.00
_cell.angle_beta   90.00
_cell.angle_gamma   90.00
#
_symmetry.space_group_name_H-M   'P 1'
#
loop_
_entity.id
_entity.type
_entity.pdbx_description
1 polymer ?
#
loop_
_entity_poly.entity_id
_entity_poly.type
_entity_poly.pdbx_seq_one_letter_code
_entity_poly.pdbx_strand_id
1 'polypeptide(L)' 'MTGRARAADVVLLLAQEADRTGDDRYRVTPATLRQWVRRGHITRGDGGYNLREIVAYLDRRDAKIPA' A
#
# COMPACT_ATOMS: atom_id res chain seq x y z
N MET A 1 17.71 1.44 4.30
CA MET A 1 16.80 2.61 4.20
C MET A 1 15.37 2.13 4.00
N THR A 2 14.58 1.99 5.07
CA THR A 2 13.12 1.88 4.95
C THR A 2 12.55 3.28 4.77
N GLY A 3 12.62 3.80 3.54
CA GLY A 3 12.14 5.14 3.23
C GLY A 3 10.62 5.21 3.41
N ARG A 4 10.15 6.16 4.22
CA ARG A 4 8.74 6.54 4.27
C ARG A 4 8.49 7.63 3.23
N ALA A 5 7.33 7.59 2.59
CA ALA A 5 6.97 8.53 1.55
C ALA A 5 5.55 9.08 1.73
N ARG A 6 5.24 10.20 1.05
CA ARG A 6 3.89 10.77 1.09
C ARG A 6 2.89 9.83 0.44
N ALA A 7 1.61 9.98 0.78
CA ALA A 7 0.55 9.13 0.23
C ALA A 7 0.53 9.15 -1.31
N ALA A 8 0.76 10.32 -1.92
CA ALA A 8 0.77 10.47 -3.37
C ALA A 8 1.91 9.66 -4.01
N ASP A 9 3.13 9.77 -3.46
CA ASP A 9 4.30 9.05 -3.96
C ASP A 9 4.11 7.53 -3.84
N VAL A 10 3.59 7.07 -2.70
CA VAL A 10 3.31 5.64 -2.49
C VAL A 10 2.26 5.13 -3.47
N VAL A 11 1.17 5.86 -3.67
CA VAL A 11 0.13 5.48 -4.64
C VAL A 11 0.67 5.47 -6.06
N LEU A 12 1.53 6.42 -6.43
CA LEU A 12 2.18 6.45 -7.73
C LEU A 12 3.04 5.20 -7.95
N LEU A 13 3.88 4.84 -6.98
CA LEU A 13 4.72 3.64 -7.06
C LEU A 13 3.89 2.36 -7.17
N LEU A 14 2.80 2.26 -6.41
CA LEU A 14 1.89 1.10 -6.49
C LEU A 14 1.14 1.06 -7.83
N ALA A 15 0.75 2.21 -8.37
CA ALA A 15 0.14 2.28 -9.71
C ALA A 15 1.11 1.82 -10.80
N GLN A 16 2.38 2.25 -10.74
CA GLN A 16 3.43 1.79 -11.66
C GLN A 16 3.66 0.28 -11.55
N GLU A 17 3.59 -0.27 -10.33
CA GLU A 17 3.70 -1.71 -10.11
C GLU A 17 2.51 -2.47 -10.70
N ALA A 18 1.29 -1.94 -10.58
CA ALA A 18 0.11 -2.49 -11.26
C ALA A 18 0.31 -2.49 -12.79
N ASP A 19 0.79 -1.38 -13.37
CA ASP A 19 1.07 -1.29 -14.81
C ASP A 19 2.12 -2.32 -15.26
N ARG A 20 3.15 -2.52 -14.44
CA ARG A 20 4.25 -3.46 -14.72
C ARG A 20 3.83 -4.92 -14.67
N THR A 21 2.93 -5.27 -13.76
CA THR A 21 2.57 -6.66 -13.44
C THR A 21 1.22 -7.09 -14.00
N GLY A 22 0.35 -6.14 -14.34
CA GLY A 22 -1.06 -6.38 -14.61
C GLY A 22 -1.89 -6.67 -13.34
N ASP A 23 -1.31 -6.44 -12.15
CA ASP A 23 -1.95 -6.77 -10.89
C ASP A 23 -2.70 -5.56 -10.30
N ASP A 24 -4.02 -5.57 -10.46
CA ASP A 24 -4.89 -4.50 -10.00
C ASP A 24 -4.93 -4.33 -8.48
N ARG A 25 -4.38 -5.27 -7.70
CA ARG A 25 -4.31 -5.15 -6.24
C ARG A 25 -3.47 -3.96 -5.78
N TYR A 26 -2.52 -3.52 -6.61
CA TYR A 26 -1.72 -2.32 -6.33
C TYR A 26 -2.46 -1.01 -6.71
N ARG A 27 -3.66 -1.07 -7.29
CA ARG A 27 -4.49 0.12 -7.56
C ARG A 27 -5.16 0.61 -6.29
N VAL A 28 -4.42 1.40 -5.53
CA VAL A 28 -4.88 1.97 -4.25
C VAL A 28 -4.99 3.47 -4.32
N THR A 29 -5.90 4.06 -3.53
CA THR A 29 -6.03 5.52 -3.43
C THR A 29 -5.40 6.03 -2.13
N PRO A 30 -5.07 7.33 -2.03
CA PRO A 30 -4.64 7.91 -0.75
C PRO A 30 -5.69 7.75 0.36
N ALA A 31 -6.98 7.72 0.01
CA ALA A 31 -8.07 7.49 0.97
C ALA A 31 -8.04 6.06 1.52
N THR A 32 -7.77 5.08 0.66
CA THR A 32 -7.58 3.68 1.04
C THR A 32 -6.46 3.52 2.05
N LEU A 33 -5.29 4.15 1.81
CA LEU A 33 -4.17 4.12 2.75
C LEU A 33 -4.55 4.69 4.13
N ARG A 34 -5.27 5.83 4.17
CA ARG A 34 -5.77 6.41 5.43
C ARG A 34 -6.74 5.48 6.14
N GLN A 35 -7.61 4.80 5.41
CA GLN A 35 -8.54 3.84 5.98
C GLN A 35 -7.82 2.64 6.59
N TRP A 36 -6.75 2.14 5.96
CA TRP A 36 -5.94 1.05 6.49
C TRP A 36 -5.19 1.45 7.76
N VAL A 37 -4.67 2.68 7.82
CA VAL A 37 -4.11 3.23 9.07
C VAL A 37 -5.17 3.27 10.16
N ARG A 38 -6.37 3.82 9.86
CA ARG A 38 -7.47 3.91 10.82
C ARG A 38 -7.91 2.53 11.35
N ARG A 39 -7.83 1.49 10.52
CA ARG A 39 -8.16 0.10 10.89
C ARG A 39 -6.99 -0.66 11.53
N GLY A 40 -5.82 -0.03 11.69
CA GLY A 40 -4.64 -0.66 12.27
C GLY A 40 -3.99 -1.73 11.38
N HIS A 41 -4.21 -1.68 10.07
CA HIS A 41 -3.61 -2.63 9.12
C HIS A 41 -2.19 -2.28 8.72
N ILE A 42 -1.90 -0.97 8.68
CA ILE A 42 -0.57 -0.40 8.39
C ILE A 42 -0.32 0.81 9.30
N THR A 43 0.93 1.22 9.41
CA THR A 43 1.34 2.40 10.16
C THR A 43 1.59 3.63 9.28
N ARG A 44 1.38 4.82 9.86
CA ARG A 44 1.86 6.09 9.31
C ARG A 44 2.77 6.73 10.35
N GLY A 45 4.02 6.98 9.99
CA GLY A 45 5.00 7.64 10.85
C GLY A 45 5.47 8.97 10.26
N ASP A 46 6.47 9.57 10.91
CA ASP A 46 7.15 10.75 10.37
C ASP A 46 7.78 10.41 9.02
N GLY A 47 7.46 11.21 7.99
CA GLY A 47 7.78 10.92 6.60
C GLY A 47 6.69 10.17 5.81
N GLY A 48 5.61 9.74 6.45
CA GLY A 48 4.43 9.18 5.79
C GLY A 48 4.31 7.66 5.89
N TYR A 49 4.13 7.00 4.75
CA TYR A 49 3.79 5.59 4.63
C TYR A 49 5.02 4.76 4.27
N ASN A 50 5.10 3.55 4.82
CA ASN A 50 6.14 2.59 4.48
C ASN A 50 5.66 1.68 3.34
N LEU A 51 6.26 1.82 2.16
CA LEU A 51 5.89 1.03 0.99
C LEU A 51 6.02 -0.49 1.23
N ARG A 52 7.08 -0.92 1.93
CA ARG A 52 7.32 -2.34 2.23
C ARG A 52 6.21 -2.92 3.13
N GLU A 53 5.74 -2.14 4.09
CA GLU A 53 4.64 -2.54 4.97
C GLU A 53 3.33 -2.68 4.17
N ILE A 54 3.09 -1.77 3.24
CA ILE A 54 1.89 -1.79 2.39
C ILE A 54 1.88 -3.01 1.47
N VAL A 55 2.99 -3.30 0.80
CA VAL A 55 3.10 -4.49 -0.06
C VAL A 55 2.89 -5.76 0.78
N ALA A 56 3.54 -5.88 1.94
CA ALA A 56 3.34 -7.02 2.84
C ALA A 56 1.91 -7.12 3.40
N TYR A 57 1.17 -6.01 3.50
CA TYR A 57 -0.24 -6.04 3.86
C TYR A 57 -1.12 -6.53 2.71
N LEU A 58 -0.86 -6.08 1.48
CA LEU A 58 -1.56 -6.55 0.28
C LEU A 58 -1.42 -8.07 0.11
N ASP A 59 -0.18 -8.59 0.15
CA ASP A 59 0.07 -10.03 0.03
C ASP A 59 -0.71 -10.87 1.06
N ARG A 60 -0.75 -10.39 2.32
CA ARG A 60 -1.49 -11.05 3.41
C ARG A 60 -3.01 -10.91 3.28
N ARG A 61 -3.49 -9.81 2.69
CA ARG A 61 -4.93 -9.56 2.51
C ARG A 61 -5.52 -10.55 1.53
N ASP A 62 -4.85 -10.83 0.42
CA ASP A 62 -5.40 -11.70 -0.62
C ASP A 62 -5.21 -13.17 -0.30
N ALA A 63 -4.16 -13.54 0.42
CA ALA A 63 -4.03 -14.90 0.96
C ALA A 63 -5.22 -15.32 1.85
N LYS A 64 -6.01 -14.36 2.35
CA LYS A 64 -7.21 -14.60 3.17
C LYS A 64 -8.52 -14.60 2.36
N ILE A 65 -8.49 -14.23 1.08
CA ILE A 65 -9.68 -14.22 0.22
C ILE A 65 -9.56 -15.42 -0.73
N PRO A 66 -10.21 -16.57 -0.44
CA PRO A 66 -10.30 -17.64 -1.42
C PRO A 66 -11.04 -17.13 -2.66
N ALA A 67 -10.52 -17.50 -3.84
CA ALA A 67 -11.04 -17.13 -5.16
C ALA A 67 -12.49 -17.58 -5.38
#